data_AF-A0A0N1KSF5-F1
#
_entry.id   AF-A0A0N1KSF5-F1
#
_cell.length_a   1.000
_cell.length_b   1.000
_cell.length_c   1.000
_cell.angle_alpha   90.00
_cell.angle_beta   90.00
_cell.angle_gamma   90.00
#
_symmetry.space_group_name_H-M   'P 1'
#
loop_
_entity.id
_entity.type
_entity.pdbx_description
1 polymer ?
#
loop_
_entity_poly.entity_id
_entity_poly.type
_entity_poly.pdbx_seq_one_letter_code
_entity_poly.pdbx_strand_id
1 'polypeptide(L)'
;MTQKIIIENGEESLEIKPNDPLNELRNKAIETTINLLDAENIAHIIYIDDKFDIGGQKEVFKARLNELKNTGNHITSDTFNGIDWTAPQPKFESSILNLWEKTENKSALLFDVCTHTEDEDNSNIIPALEIKNCYGERIKLMTPDDWIKDKYKVIQELEENKKALCLFDFEFQSGNELTKGRNGVQLAKSLIDEEDYMEKIVCGIFSHKFTEEEEDEFREKYSEDYNIGLEKFYTISKRRFAFDPQISGFAEGIKNLLLLPYVEQLKTESLTVLTESNRKAGDRIKRMTPKTFNQIVQKSSLKEGVWEITTLFRLYGLLSKEENYNMIAEPTVRQNFNESIKKIREIDLKDTGYNSTVRNQQLIDLRNSELYLSGNIINKLHLPLTNGDIFKIKDKEYILLVQPCNLALRSNGKRDYDYDTGMLIPLKYIPKEKLNITSEEIKIAENLDQFYVAYFPGYKIISLDFLDLSVFNNNGNVSIDFRVPNLSNELIHFPWQKRYGYIYNSLITHEKRLMNLKLFGKL
;
A
#
# COMPACT_ATOMS: atom_id res chain seq x y z
N MET A 1 -10.52 10.73 35.34
CA MET A 1 -11.34 11.30 36.44
C MET A 1 -12.58 11.90 35.82
N THR A 2 -13.71 11.24 36.01
CA THR A 2 -15.03 11.55 35.45
C THR A 2 -15.73 12.62 36.30
N GLN A 3 -15.92 13.83 35.77
CA GLN A 3 -16.78 14.83 36.41
C GLN A 3 -18.22 14.66 35.89
N LYS A 4 -19.13 14.29 36.80
CA LYS A 4 -20.58 14.35 36.59
C LYS A 4 -21.00 15.82 36.48
N ILE A 5 -21.62 16.19 35.36
CA ILE A 5 -22.42 17.42 35.28
C ILE A 5 -23.86 17.00 35.58
N ILE A 6 -24.41 17.50 36.69
CA ILE A 6 -25.83 17.38 37.03
C ILE A 6 -26.48 18.69 36.61
N ILE A 7 -27.44 18.64 35.68
CA ILE A 7 -28.35 19.75 35.40
C ILE A 7 -29.71 19.32 35.94
N GLU A 8 -30.16 19.95 37.02
CA GLU A 8 -31.54 19.82 37.50
C GLU A 8 -32.43 20.79 36.71
N ASN A 9 -33.33 20.25 35.90
CA ASN A 9 -34.57 20.94 35.52
C ASN A 9 -35.71 19.95 35.68
N GLY A 10 -36.79 20.41 36.31
CA GLY A 10 -37.86 19.59 36.86
C GLY A 10 -38.50 18.60 35.88
N GLU A 11 -38.86 17.45 36.46
CA GLU A 11 -39.85 16.47 35.97
C GLU A 11 -39.62 15.88 34.57
N GLU A 12 -38.43 15.36 34.30
CA GLU A 12 -38.24 14.11 33.51
C GLU A 12 -36.79 13.66 33.66
N SER A 13 -36.57 12.47 34.24
CA SER A 13 -35.24 11.87 34.30
C SER A 13 -34.87 11.30 32.93
N LEU A 14 -34.23 12.11 32.08
CA LEU A 14 -33.53 11.62 30.90
C LEU A 14 -32.30 10.84 31.37
N GLU A 15 -32.40 9.50 31.37
CA GLU A 15 -31.23 8.62 31.44
C GLU A 15 -30.37 8.83 30.18
N ILE A 16 -29.45 9.79 30.22
CA ILE A 16 -28.34 9.83 29.27
C ILE A 16 -27.39 8.70 29.66
N LYS A 17 -27.58 7.54 29.03
CA LYS A 17 -26.55 6.49 29.04
C LYS A 17 -25.28 7.08 28.41
N PRO A 18 -24.09 6.86 29.00
CA PRO A 18 -22.85 7.26 28.35
C PRO A 18 -22.77 6.54 27.00
N ASN A 19 -22.75 7.28 25.88
CA ASN A 19 -22.37 6.70 24.60
C ASN A 19 -20.91 6.29 24.73
N ASP A 20 -20.65 4.99 24.64
CA ASP A 20 -19.31 4.45 24.50
C ASP A 20 -18.93 4.56 23.02
N PRO A 21 -18.01 5.47 22.62
CA PRO A 21 -17.65 5.70 21.22
C PRO A 21 -17.19 4.43 20.51
N LEU A 22 -16.71 3.45 21.27
CA LEU A 22 -16.24 2.18 20.75
C LEU A 22 -17.35 1.24 20.33
N ASN A 23 -18.43 1.20 21.10
CA ASN A 23 -19.62 0.44 20.74
C ASN A 23 -20.33 1.05 19.52
N GLU A 24 -20.28 2.37 19.35
CA GLU A 24 -20.77 3.02 18.12
C GLU A 24 -19.96 2.63 16.88
N LEU A 25 -18.62 2.70 16.97
CA LEU A 25 -17.74 2.27 15.86
C LEU A 25 -17.94 0.80 15.51
N ARG A 26 -18.08 -0.05 16.53
CA ARG A 26 -18.36 -1.48 16.37
C ARG A 26 -19.68 -1.70 15.63
N ASN A 27 -20.77 -1.11 16.10
CA ASN A 27 -22.09 -1.27 15.48
C ASN A 27 -22.11 -0.74 14.04
N LYS A 28 -21.46 0.42 13.81
CA LYS A 28 -21.31 0.99 12.47
C LYS A 28 -20.57 0.04 11.52
N ALA A 29 -19.46 -0.56 11.95
CA ALA A 29 -18.70 -1.51 11.13
C ALA A 29 -19.51 -2.78 10.79
N ILE A 30 -20.31 -3.28 11.73
CA ILE A 30 -21.23 -4.41 11.51
C ILE A 30 -22.28 -4.03 10.46
N GLU A 31 -22.95 -2.89 10.66
CA GLU A 31 -23.96 -2.37 9.74
C GLU A 31 -23.37 -2.13 8.33
N THR A 32 -22.19 -1.52 8.25
CA THR A 32 -21.47 -1.31 6.99
C THR A 32 -21.16 -2.63 6.30
N THR A 33 -20.71 -3.65 7.03
CA THR A 33 -20.47 -4.99 6.47
C THR A 33 -21.77 -5.57 5.90
N ILE A 34 -22.88 -5.50 6.63
CA ILE A 34 -24.19 -5.98 6.17
C ILE A 34 -24.61 -5.24 4.88
N ASN A 35 -24.47 -3.91 4.86
CA ASN A 35 -24.76 -3.08 3.69
C ASN A 35 -23.84 -3.40 2.50
N LEU A 36 -22.58 -3.79 2.75
CA LEU A 36 -21.65 -4.29 1.73
C LEU A 36 -22.15 -5.61 1.13
N LEU A 37 -22.50 -6.58 1.97
CA LEU A 37 -23.05 -7.87 1.54
C LEU A 37 -24.33 -7.68 0.71
N ASP A 38 -25.24 -6.81 1.15
CA ASP A 38 -26.53 -6.59 0.48
C ASP A 38 -26.36 -5.96 -0.90
N ALA A 39 -25.44 -5.00 -1.05
CA ALA A 39 -25.17 -4.38 -2.35
C ALA A 39 -24.56 -5.34 -3.37
N GLU A 40 -23.84 -6.35 -2.88
CA GLU A 40 -23.19 -7.38 -3.69
C GLU A 40 -24.02 -8.68 -3.78
N ASN A 41 -25.28 -8.64 -3.33
CA ASN A 41 -26.20 -9.78 -3.32
C ASN A 41 -25.67 -11.02 -2.58
N ILE A 42 -24.85 -10.81 -1.55
CA ILE A 42 -24.33 -11.88 -0.72
C ILE A 42 -25.34 -12.24 0.36
N ALA A 43 -25.83 -13.48 0.30
CA ALA A 43 -26.81 -13.98 1.26
C ALA A 43 -26.20 -14.11 2.66
N HIS A 44 -25.03 -14.74 2.75
CA HIS A 44 -24.34 -14.98 4.02
C HIS A 44 -22.84 -15.13 3.84
N ILE A 45 -22.11 -14.85 4.91
CA ILE A 45 -20.71 -15.24 5.07
C ILE A 45 -20.69 -16.71 5.51
N ILE A 46 -19.87 -17.54 4.88
CA ILE A 46 -19.56 -18.89 5.33
C ILE A 46 -18.14 -18.86 5.83
N TYR A 47 -17.93 -19.06 7.13
CA TYR A 47 -16.61 -19.08 7.73
C TYR A 47 -16.27 -20.52 8.12
N ILE A 48 -15.16 -21.04 7.57
CA ILE A 48 -14.64 -22.37 7.77
C ILE A 48 -13.39 -22.31 8.65
N ASP A 49 -13.46 -22.87 9.85
CA ASP A 49 -12.40 -22.83 10.86
C ASP A 49 -12.46 -24.06 11.80
N ASP A 50 -11.31 -24.62 12.18
CA ASP A 50 -11.27 -25.74 13.14
C ASP A 50 -11.64 -25.28 14.56
N LYS A 51 -11.52 -23.98 14.87
CA LYS A 51 -11.85 -23.42 16.18
C LYS A 51 -13.34 -23.43 16.50
N PHE A 52 -14.22 -23.72 15.53
CA PHE A 52 -15.65 -23.91 15.81
C PHE A 52 -15.96 -25.23 16.54
N ASP A 53 -15.04 -26.20 16.56
CA ASP A 53 -15.14 -27.31 17.50
C ASP A 53 -14.78 -26.84 18.92
N ILE A 54 -15.78 -26.25 19.59
CA ILE A 54 -15.65 -25.79 20.98
C ILE A 54 -15.34 -26.94 21.93
N GLY A 55 -15.78 -28.18 21.64
CA GLY A 55 -15.42 -29.35 22.41
C GLY A 55 -13.90 -29.59 22.39
N GLY A 56 -13.30 -29.47 21.21
CA GLY A 56 -11.85 -29.53 20.99
C GLY A 56 -11.06 -28.40 21.63
N GLN A 57 -11.66 -27.24 21.92
CA GLN A 57 -10.99 -26.10 22.57
C GLN A 57 -10.81 -26.23 24.09
N LYS A 58 -11.29 -27.32 24.70
CA LYS A 58 -11.18 -27.55 26.15
C LYS A 58 -9.73 -27.53 26.67
N GLU A 59 -8.80 -28.11 25.92
CA GLU A 59 -7.38 -28.12 26.33
C GLU A 59 -6.74 -26.74 26.20
N VAL A 60 -7.16 -25.93 25.23
CA VAL A 60 -6.74 -24.53 25.09
C VAL A 60 -7.21 -23.71 26.29
N PHE A 61 -8.49 -23.85 26.67
CA PHE A 61 -9.04 -23.21 27.87
C PHE A 61 -8.23 -23.57 29.12
N LYS A 62 -7.93 -24.86 29.30
CA LYS A 62 -7.11 -25.36 30.41
C LYS A 62 -5.70 -24.77 30.41
N ALA A 63 -5.03 -24.79 29.26
CA ALA A 63 -3.67 -24.29 29.11
C ALA A 63 -3.57 -22.80 29.44
N ARG A 64 -4.49 -21.97 28.93
CA ARG A 64 -4.52 -20.52 29.20
C ARG A 64 -4.74 -20.20 30.67
N LEU A 65 -5.69 -20.87 31.34
CA LEU A 65 -5.90 -20.63 32.78
C LEU A 65 -4.71 -21.07 33.64
N ASN A 66 -4.01 -22.14 33.24
CA ASN A 66 -2.76 -22.54 33.89
C ASN A 66 -1.67 -21.49 33.72
N GLU A 67 -1.57 -20.85 32.55
CA GLU A 67 -0.64 -19.76 32.32
C GLU A 67 -0.96 -18.52 33.16
N LEU A 68 -2.24 -18.11 33.21
CA LEU A 68 -2.69 -16.98 34.04
C LEU A 68 -2.38 -17.20 35.52
N LYS A 69 -2.55 -18.43 36.01
CA LYS A 69 -2.15 -18.82 37.36
C LYS A 69 -0.64 -18.70 37.58
N ASN A 70 0.17 -19.21 36.63
CA ASN A 70 1.63 -19.20 36.76
C ASN A 70 2.22 -17.79 36.69
N THR A 71 1.58 -16.89 35.95
CA THR A 71 1.96 -15.48 35.80
C THR A 71 1.39 -14.58 36.89
N GLY A 72 0.42 -15.06 37.68
CA GLY A 72 -0.27 -14.28 38.71
C GLY A 72 -1.28 -13.28 38.16
N ASN A 73 -1.60 -13.34 36.86
CA ASN A 73 -2.57 -12.47 36.20
C ASN A 73 -3.97 -13.09 36.25
N HIS A 74 -4.59 -13.07 37.42
CA HIS A 74 -5.85 -13.78 37.66
C HIS A 74 -7.06 -13.02 37.13
N ILE A 75 -8.00 -13.75 36.54
CA ILE A 75 -9.30 -13.22 36.13
C ILE A 75 -10.18 -13.02 37.38
N THR A 76 -10.74 -11.83 37.54
CA THR A 76 -11.58 -11.45 38.70
C THR A 76 -13.05 -11.26 38.36
N SER A 77 -13.49 -11.65 37.16
CA SER A 77 -14.91 -11.55 36.79
C SER A 77 -15.75 -12.57 37.57
N ASP A 78 -17.05 -12.29 37.71
CA ASP A 78 -17.97 -13.12 38.53
C ASP A 78 -17.98 -14.59 38.14
N THR A 79 -17.78 -14.88 36.85
CA THR A 79 -17.66 -16.23 36.29
C THR A 79 -16.49 -17.03 36.88
N PHE A 80 -15.39 -16.36 37.26
CA PHE A 80 -14.15 -17.00 37.74
C PHE A 80 -13.92 -16.84 39.25
N ASN A 81 -14.80 -16.14 39.98
CA ASN A 81 -14.69 -15.92 41.43
C ASN A 81 -14.68 -17.23 42.26
N GLY A 82 -15.23 -18.33 41.71
CA GLY A 82 -15.21 -19.64 42.35
C GLY A 82 -13.88 -20.42 42.23
N ILE A 83 -12.89 -19.88 41.51
CA ILE A 83 -11.60 -20.54 41.29
C ILE A 83 -10.60 -20.13 42.38
N ASP A 84 -10.08 -21.14 43.09
CA ASP A 84 -8.95 -20.97 44.01
C ASP A 84 -7.63 -20.99 43.22
N TRP A 85 -7.19 -19.81 42.79
CA TRP A 85 -5.93 -19.61 42.05
C TRP A 85 -4.68 -20.02 42.85
N THR A 86 -4.78 -20.11 44.18
CA THR A 86 -3.66 -20.51 45.06
C THR A 86 -3.59 -22.01 45.31
N ALA A 87 -4.60 -22.76 44.85
CA ALA A 87 -4.66 -24.21 45.04
C ALA A 87 -3.48 -24.96 44.39
N PRO A 88 -3.08 -26.13 44.92
CA PRO A 88 -2.16 -27.03 44.21
C PRO A 88 -2.65 -27.37 42.80
N GLN A 89 -1.71 -27.57 41.86
CA GLN A 89 -2.01 -27.74 40.44
C GLN A 89 -3.12 -28.74 40.11
N PRO A 90 -3.15 -29.96 40.69
CA PRO A 90 -4.22 -30.92 40.38
C PRO A 90 -5.61 -30.46 40.83
N LYS A 91 -5.68 -29.74 41.96
CA LYS A 91 -6.94 -29.20 42.51
C LYS A 91 -7.43 -28.04 41.65
N PHE A 92 -6.52 -27.16 41.22
CA PHE A 92 -6.84 -26.06 40.31
C PHE A 92 -7.34 -26.57 38.96
N GLU A 93 -6.64 -27.54 38.34
CA GLU A 93 -7.06 -28.12 37.06
C GLU A 93 -8.44 -28.79 37.16
N SER A 94 -8.71 -29.49 38.25
CA SER A 94 -10.05 -30.05 38.49
C SER A 94 -11.12 -28.96 38.60
N SER A 95 -10.83 -27.84 39.29
CA SER A 95 -11.76 -26.72 39.43
C SER A 95 -12.08 -26.03 38.10
N ILE A 96 -11.06 -25.76 37.26
CA ILE A 96 -11.29 -25.11 35.95
C ILE A 96 -12.02 -26.04 34.98
N LEU A 97 -11.72 -27.34 34.99
CA LEU A 97 -12.44 -28.31 34.16
C LEU A 97 -13.90 -28.48 34.63
N ASN A 98 -14.15 -28.40 35.93
CA ASN A 98 -15.52 -28.40 36.46
C ASN A 98 -16.28 -27.13 36.04
N LEU A 99 -15.62 -25.96 36.03
CA LEU A 99 -16.20 -24.73 35.49
C LEU A 99 -16.56 -24.90 34.00
N TRP A 100 -15.65 -25.46 33.21
CA TRP A 100 -15.91 -25.75 31.80
C TRP A 100 -17.13 -26.65 31.58
N GLU A 101 -17.25 -27.75 32.34
CA GLU A 101 -18.38 -28.68 32.18
C GLU A 101 -19.71 -28.12 32.65
N LYS A 102 -19.71 -27.23 33.65
CA LYS A 102 -20.92 -26.61 34.20
C LYS A 102 -21.44 -25.44 33.38
N THR A 103 -20.56 -24.76 32.64
CA THR A 103 -20.94 -23.61 31.85
C THR A 103 -21.58 -24.04 30.53
N GLU A 104 -22.80 -23.59 30.27
CA GLU A 104 -23.50 -23.89 29.01
C GLU A 104 -22.83 -23.16 27.83
N ASN A 105 -22.56 -21.86 27.97
CA ASN A 105 -21.93 -21.06 26.92
C ASN A 105 -20.39 -21.09 27.03
N LYS A 106 -19.82 -22.22 26.62
CA LYS A 106 -18.36 -22.47 26.61
C LYS A 106 -17.58 -21.47 25.73
N SER A 107 -18.18 -20.98 24.65
CA SER A 107 -17.56 -19.99 23.75
C SER A 107 -17.37 -18.65 24.45
N ALA A 108 -18.40 -18.15 25.14
CA ALA A 108 -18.29 -16.93 25.93
C ALA A 108 -17.29 -17.07 27.08
N LEU A 109 -17.29 -18.24 27.75
CA LEU A 109 -16.33 -18.54 28.80
C LEU A 109 -14.88 -18.50 28.29
N LEU A 110 -14.61 -19.09 27.12
CA LEU A 110 -13.27 -19.06 26.52
C LEU A 110 -12.91 -17.66 26.02
N PHE A 111 -13.87 -16.90 25.51
CA PHE A 111 -13.67 -15.52 25.08
C PHE A 111 -13.22 -14.63 26.24
N ASP A 112 -13.85 -14.76 27.42
CA ASP A 112 -13.45 -14.04 28.63
C ASP A 112 -12.01 -14.36 29.04
N VAL A 113 -11.56 -15.61 28.85
CA VAL A 113 -10.17 -16.00 29.14
C VAL A 113 -9.21 -15.39 28.12
N CYS A 114 -9.52 -15.50 26.82
CA CYS A 114 -8.64 -15.01 25.76
C CYS A 114 -8.49 -13.48 25.80
N THR A 115 -9.57 -12.75 26.10
CA THR A 115 -9.55 -11.28 26.14
C THR A 115 -8.92 -10.70 27.41
N HIS A 116 -8.60 -11.52 28.41
CA HIS A 116 -7.97 -11.07 29.64
C HIS A 116 -6.49 -10.69 29.46
N THR A 117 -5.83 -11.21 28.43
CA THR A 117 -4.43 -10.93 28.11
C THR A 117 -4.28 -10.53 26.65
N GLU A 118 -3.40 -9.57 26.36
CA GLU A 118 -3.01 -9.23 24.99
C GLU A 118 -1.94 -10.23 24.50
N ASP A 119 -2.39 -11.43 24.14
CA ASP A 119 -1.57 -12.49 23.54
C ASP A 119 -1.83 -12.56 22.02
N GLU A 120 -0.77 -12.60 21.20
CA GLU A 120 -0.89 -12.69 19.75
C GLU A 120 -1.64 -13.96 19.30
N ASP A 121 -1.54 -15.06 20.06
CA ASP A 121 -2.25 -16.31 19.76
C ASP A 121 -3.77 -16.14 19.87
N ASN A 122 -4.26 -15.12 20.59
CA ASN A 122 -5.68 -14.81 20.65
C ASN A 122 -6.26 -14.44 19.28
N SER A 123 -5.45 -13.89 18.38
CA SER A 123 -5.89 -13.56 17.03
C SER A 123 -6.38 -14.80 16.27
N ASN A 124 -5.87 -15.99 16.60
CA ASN A 124 -6.33 -17.22 15.97
C ASN A 124 -7.71 -17.69 16.47
N ILE A 125 -8.09 -17.34 17.71
CA ILE A 125 -9.24 -17.92 18.43
C ILE A 125 -10.41 -16.93 18.53
N ILE A 126 -10.14 -15.67 18.88
CA ILE A 126 -11.15 -14.63 19.11
C ILE A 126 -12.17 -14.53 17.97
N PRO A 127 -11.76 -14.49 16.68
CA PRO A 127 -12.73 -14.37 15.58
C PRO A 127 -13.75 -15.51 15.59
N ALA A 128 -13.32 -16.75 15.85
CA ALA A 128 -14.21 -17.90 15.87
C ALA A 128 -15.22 -17.88 17.02
N LEU A 129 -14.89 -17.20 18.13
CA LEU A 129 -15.74 -17.11 19.33
C LEU A 129 -16.78 -16.00 19.23
N GLU A 130 -16.46 -14.89 18.56
CA GLU A 130 -17.23 -13.66 18.63
C GLU A 130 -18.00 -13.32 17.36
N ILE A 131 -17.49 -13.70 16.19
CA ILE A 131 -18.03 -13.24 14.89
C ILE A 131 -19.52 -13.56 14.68
N LYS A 132 -20.02 -14.65 15.29
CA LYS A 132 -21.46 -14.98 15.27
C LYS A 132 -22.32 -13.96 15.99
N ASN A 133 -21.83 -13.38 17.08
CA ASN A 133 -22.54 -12.34 17.83
C ASN A 133 -22.61 -11.04 17.02
N CYS A 134 -21.68 -10.81 16.10
CA CYS A 134 -21.69 -9.65 15.23
C CYS A 134 -22.73 -9.76 14.10
N TYR A 135 -22.86 -10.93 13.47
CA TYR A 135 -23.62 -11.05 12.22
C TYR A 135 -24.85 -11.96 12.30
N GLY A 136 -25.05 -12.69 13.39
CA GLY A 136 -26.24 -13.52 13.62
C GLY A 136 -26.50 -14.51 12.47
N GLU A 137 -27.67 -14.41 11.84
CA GLU A 137 -28.06 -15.28 10.71
C GLU A 137 -27.31 -14.97 9.40
N ARG A 138 -26.63 -13.83 9.30
CA ARG A 138 -25.82 -13.45 8.14
C ARG A 138 -24.46 -14.16 8.08
N ILE A 139 -24.14 -14.98 9.08
CA ILE A 139 -22.93 -15.81 9.08
C ILE A 139 -23.25 -17.27 9.42
N LYS A 140 -22.70 -18.19 8.63
CA LYS A 140 -22.70 -19.63 8.87
C LYS A 140 -21.29 -20.06 9.28
N LEU A 141 -21.18 -20.68 10.44
CA LEU A 141 -19.92 -21.21 10.95
C LEU A 141 -19.86 -22.71 10.69
N MET A 142 -18.75 -23.20 10.13
CA MET A 142 -18.58 -24.60 9.78
C MET A 142 -17.19 -25.09 10.15
N THR A 143 -17.08 -26.26 10.75
CA THR A 143 -15.77 -26.93 10.80
C THR A 143 -15.37 -27.39 9.39
N PRO A 144 -14.08 -27.66 9.13
CA PRO A 144 -13.67 -28.21 7.84
C PRO A 144 -14.33 -29.56 7.50
N ASP A 145 -14.63 -30.37 8.52
CA ASP A 145 -15.34 -31.64 8.35
C ASP A 145 -16.80 -31.42 7.96
N ASP A 146 -17.47 -30.44 8.57
CA ASP A 146 -18.83 -30.04 8.21
C ASP A 146 -18.87 -29.56 6.75
N TRP A 147 -17.89 -28.75 6.35
CA TRP A 147 -17.77 -28.24 4.97
C TRP A 147 -17.66 -29.38 3.95
N ILE A 148 -16.83 -30.39 4.22
CA ILE A 148 -16.67 -31.54 3.33
C ILE A 148 -17.93 -32.41 3.30
N LYS A 149 -18.58 -32.63 4.46
CA LYS A 149 -19.80 -33.41 4.55
C LYS A 149 -20.98 -32.73 3.86
N ASP A 150 -21.04 -31.40 3.93
CA ASP A 150 -22.07 -30.59 3.28
C ASP A 150 -22.01 -30.71 1.76
N LYS A 151 -20.82 -30.91 1.18
CA LYS A 151 -20.59 -31.01 -0.28
C LYS A 151 -21.18 -29.81 -1.04
N TYR A 152 -20.95 -28.62 -0.52
CA TYR A 152 -21.40 -27.34 -1.10
C TYR A 152 -22.92 -27.15 -1.18
N LYS A 153 -23.74 -27.93 -0.45
CA LYS A 153 -25.20 -27.74 -0.40
C LYS A 153 -25.58 -26.32 -0.01
N VAL A 154 -24.86 -25.73 0.95
CA VAL A 154 -25.11 -24.33 1.37
C VAL A 154 -24.95 -23.30 0.24
N ILE A 155 -24.20 -23.64 -0.81
CA ILE A 155 -24.04 -22.84 -2.04
C ILE A 155 -25.09 -23.24 -3.09
N GLN A 156 -25.37 -24.54 -3.23
CA GLN A 156 -26.38 -25.06 -4.17
C GLN A 156 -27.78 -24.51 -3.86
N GLU A 157 -28.11 -24.34 -2.59
CA GLU A 157 -29.40 -23.84 -2.11
C GLU A 157 -29.54 -22.31 -2.21
N LEU A 158 -28.52 -21.58 -2.67
CA LEU A 158 -28.63 -20.14 -2.91
C LEU A 158 -29.65 -19.83 -4.00
N GLU A 159 -30.48 -18.82 -3.74
CA GLU A 159 -31.41 -18.27 -4.72
C GLU A 159 -30.68 -17.76 -5.98
N GLU A 160 -31.43 -17.65 -7.07
CA GLU A 160 -30.92 -17.09 -8.32
C GLU A 160 -30.39 -15.66 -8.11
N ASN A 161 -29.19 -15.37 -8.61
CA ASN A 161 -28.45 -14.12 -8.43
C ASN A 161 -27.91 -13.84 -7.00
N LYS A 162 -28.04 -14.77 -6.05
CA LYS A 162 -27.39 -14.66 -4.74
C LYS A 162 -26.00 -15.30 -4.75
N LYS A 163 -25.10 -14.71 -3.96
CA LYS A 163 -23.73 -15.19 -3.75
C LYS A 163 -23.49 -15.56 -2.29
N ALA A 164 -22.42 -16.31 -2.03
CA ALA A 164 -21.87 -16.54 -0.70
C ALA A 164 -20.44 -16.01 -0.62
N LEU A 165 -20.09 -15.40 0.52
CA LEU A 165 -18.70 -15.02 0.82
C LEU A 165 -18.10 -16.11 1.70
N CYS A 166 -17.11 -16.83 1.19
CA CYS A 166 -16.48 -17.94 1.90
C CYS A 166 -15.12 -17.51 2.47
N LEU A 167 -14.95 -17.59 3.79
CA LEU A 167 -13.70 -17.35 4.49
C LEU A 167 -13.12 -18.68 4.96
N PHE A 168 -11.90 -19.00 4.56
CA PHE A 168 -11.20 -20.22 4.97
C PHE A 168 -10.04 -19.88 5.88
N ASP A 169 -10.01 -20.43 7.11
CA ASP A 169 -8.78 -20.41 7.90
C ASP A 169 -7.69 -21.24 7.23
N PHE A 170 -6.45 -20.76 7.32
CA PHE A 170 -5.33 -21.44 6.69
C PHE A 170 -4.99 -22.77 7.40
N GLU A 171 -4.98 -22.83 8.74
CA GLU A 171 -4.48 -23.98 9.49
C GLU A 171 -5.56 -24.75 10.24
N PHE A 172 -5.77 -26.00 9.83
CA PHE A 172 -6.61 -26.93 10.59
C PHE A 172 -5.72 -27.80 11.50
N GLN A 173 -5.69 -27.50 12.79
CA GLN A 173 -4.78 -28.13 13.76
C GLN A 173 -5.44 -29.21 14.63
N SER A 174 -6.77 -29.21 14.75
CA SER A 174 -7.49 -29.93 15.82
C SER A 174 -8.58 -30.85 15.26
N GLY A 175 -8.66 -32.09 15.76
CA GLY A 175 -9.89 -32.92 15.78
C GLY A 175 -10.52 -33.39 14.45
N ASN A 176 -10.10 -32.87 13.31
CA ASN A 176 -10.77 -33.08 12.02
C ASN A 176 -10.33 -34.38 11.31
N GLU A 177 -11.26 -35.06 10.67
CA GLU A 177 -11.03 -36.22 9.78
C GLU A 177 -10.47 -35.83 8.40
N LEU A 178 -10.15 -34.55 8.20
CA LEU A 178 -9.40 -34.07 7.05
C LEU A 178 -8.19 -34.96 6.76
N THR A 179 -7.95 -35.25 5.48
CA THR A 179 -6.69 -35.85 5.03
C THR A 179 -5.53 -35.03 5.59
N LYS A 180 -4.64 -35.67 6.36
CA LYS A 180 -3.43 -35.04 6.91
C LYS A 180 -2.76 -34.18 5.84
N GLY A 181 -2.66 -32.88 6.10
CA GLY A 181 -2.00 -31.91 5.22
C GLY A 181 -2.91 -31.09 4.31
N ARG A 182 -4.25 -31.22 4.39
CA ARG A 182 -5.16 -30.31 3.68
C ARG A 182 -5.37 -29.02 4.46
N ASN A 183 -5.18 -27.87 3.82
CA ASN A 183 -5.29 -26.53 4.42
C ASN A 183 -6.42 -25.68 3.79
N GLY A 184 -6.68 -24.49 4.34
CA GLY A 184 -7.77 -23.63 3.88
C GLY A 184 -7.69 -23.21 2.42
N VAL A 185 -6.48 -22.93 1.92
CA VAL A 185 -6.27 -22.52 0.52
C VAL A 185 -6.64 -23.66 -0.43
N GLN A 186 -6.33 -24.91 -0.06
CA GLN A 186 -6.74 -26.07 -0.85
C GLN A 186 -8.26 -26.29 -0.84
N LEU A 187 -8.95 -25.98 0.26
CA LEU A 187 -10.43 -26.00 0.28
C LEU A 187 -11.00 -24.89 -0.61
N ALA A 188 -10.46 -23.67 -0.52
CA ALA A 188 -10.84 -22.56 -1.39
C ALA A 188 -10.64 -22.90 -2.87
N LYS A 189 -9.46 -23.42 -3.23
CA LYS A 189 -9.16 -23.91 -4.59
C LYS A 189 -10.18 -24.92 -5.08
N SER A 190 -10.51 -25.90 -4.23
CA SER A 190 -11.44 -26.97 -4.60
C SER A 190 -12.85 -26.44 -4.84
N LEU A 191 -13.23 -25.33 -4.23
CA LEU A 191 -14.49 -24.65 -4.50
C LEU A 191 -14.41 -23.78 -5.76
N ILE A 192 -13.30 -23.06 -5.94
CA ILE A 192 -13.05 -22.18 -7.09
C ILE A 192 -12.96 -22.98 -8.41
N ASP A 193 -12.42 -24.19 -8.37
CA ASP A 193 -12.29 -25.07 -9.54
C ASP A 193 -13.63 -25.70 -9.97
N GLU A 194 -14.70 -25.57 -9.16
CA GLU A 194 -16.05 -26.02 -9.51
C GLU A 194 -16.75 -24.96 -10.35
N GLU A 195 -16.81 -25.17 -11.67
CA GLU A 195 -17.38 -24.23 -12.64
C GLU A 195 -18.82 -23.82 -12.30
N ASP A 196 -19.63 -24.76 -11.77
CA ASP A 196 -21.03 -24.52 -11.39
C ASP A 196 -21.20 -23.50 -10.25
N TYR A 197 -20.16 -23.25 -9.45
CA TYR A 197 -20.23 -22.38 -8.28
C TYR A 197 -19.38 -21.12 -8.40
N MET A 198 -18.45 -21.04 -9.35
CA MET A 198 -17.46 -19.95 -9.45
C MET A 198 -18.11 -18.56 -9.45
N GLU A 199 -19.23 -18.37 -10.15
CA GLU A 199 -19.93 -17.07 -10.21
C GLU A 199 -20.79 -16.75 -8.96
N LYS A 200 -21.05 -17.76 -8.13
CA LYS A 200 -21.86 -17.67 -6.90
C LYS A 200 -21.03 -17.43 -5.64
N ILE A 201 -19.71 -17.32 -5.75
CA ILE A 201 -18.82 -17.26 -4.59
C ILE A 201 -17.90 -16.05 -4.64
N VAL A 202 -17.48 -15.62 -3.45
CA VAL A 202 -16.37 -14.70 -3.22
C VAL A 202 -15.49 -15.33 -2.14
N CYS A 203 -14.20 -15.56 -2.42
CA CYS A 203 -13.34 -16.36 -1.54
C CYS A 203 -12.28 -15.51 -0.84
N GLY A 204 -12.19 -15.67 0.48
CA GLY A 204 -11.14 -15.10 1.32
C GLY A 204 -10.37 -16.18 2.08
N ILE A 205 -9.07 -15.98 2.28
CA ILE A 205 -8.24 -16.75 3.21
C ILE A 205 -8.07 -15.91 4.47
N PHE A 206 -8.67 -16.34 5.58
CA PHE A 206 -8.73 -15.57 6.82
C PHE A 206 -7.82 -16.20 7.87
N SER A 207 -6.61 -15.67 8.07
CA SER A 207 -5.58 -16.37 8.86
C SER A 207 -4.80 -15.48 9.82
N HIS A 208 -4.31 -16.08 10.90
CA HIS A 208 -3.40 -15.44 11.87
C HIS A 208 -1.92 -15.47 11.43
N LYS A 209 -1.60 -16.17 10.31
CA LYS A 209 -0.20 -16.40 9.86
C LYS A 209 0.51 -15.20 9.27
N PHE A 210 -0.23 -14.17 8.97
CA PHE A 210 0.28 -12.94 8.38
C PHE A 210 -0.42 -11.75 9.04
N THR A 211 0.28 -10.64 9.08
CA THR A 211 -0.20 -9.34 9.50
C THR A 211 -0.98 -8.64 8.38
N GLU A 212 -1.54 -7.46 8.65
CA GLU A 212 -2.21 -6.65 7.62
C GLU A 212 -1.21 -6.22 6.52
N GLU A 213 0.02 -5.90 6.91
CA GLU A 213 1.12 -5.51 6.04
C GLU A 213 1.49 -6.59 5.00
N GLU A 214 1.29 -7.85 5.39
CA GLU A 214 1.76 -9.02 4.67
C GLU A 214 0.66 -9.68 3.80
N GLU A 215 -0.58 -9.15 3.82
CA GLU A 215 -1.70 -9.74 3.09
C GLU A 215 -1.39 -9.91 1.60
N ASP A 216 -0.98 -8.84 0.92
CA ASP A 216 -0.68 -8.91 -0.51
C ASP A 216 0.47 -9.88 -0.85
N GLU A 217 1.52 -9.93 -0.02
CA GLU A 217 2.64 -10.87 -0.17
C GLU A 217 2.16 -12.32 -0.06
N PHE A 218 1.34 -12.62 0.94
CA PHE A 218 0.80 -13.97 1.12
C PHE A 218 -0.22 -14.33 0.05
N ARG A 219 -0.97 -13.35 -0.50
CA ARG A 219 -1.85 -13.57 -1.64
C ARG A 219 -1.05 -13.99 -2.88
N GLU A 220 0.03 -13.28 -3.18
CA GLU A 220 0.95 -13.63 -4.27
C GLU A 220 1.55 -15.02 -4.07
N LYS A 221 2.09 -15.28 -2.87
CA LYS A 221 2.64 -16.59 -2.52
C LYS A 221 1.63 -17.72 -2.66
N TYR A 222 0.41 -17.56 -2.14
CA TYR A 222 -0.61 -18.61 -2.24
C TYR A 222 -1.15 -18.78 -3.65
N SER A 223 -1.17 -17.72 -4.46
CA SER A 223 -1.48 -17.82 -5.89
C SER A 223 -0.50 -18.74 -6.60
N GLU A 224 0.81 -18.58 -6.34
CA GLU A 224 1.87 -19.40 -6.91
C GLU A 224 1.87 -20.84 -6.35
N ASP A 225 1.89 -20.99 -5.02
CA ASP A 225 2.02 -22.28 -4.32
C ASP A 225 0.86 -23.23 -4.65
N TYR A 226 -0.35 -22.69 -4.87
CA TYR A 226 -1.57 -23.48 -5.08
C TYR A 226 -2.17 -23.32 -6.49
N ASN A 227 -1.56 -22.53 -7.36
CA ASN A 227 -2.00 -22.26 -8.72
C ASN A 227 -3.47 -21.78 -8.79
N ILE A 228 -3.76 -20.70 -8.05
CA ILE A 228 -5.06 -20.01 -8.02
C ILE A 228 -4.85 -18.59 -8.55
N GLY A 229 -5.70 -18.11 -9.47
CA GLY A 229 -5.60 -16.73 -9.97
C GLY A 229 -5.78 -15.69 -8.86
N LEU A 230 -4.99 -14.61 -8.90
CA LEU A 230 -5.04 -13.50 -7.92
C LEU A 230 -6.39 -12.79 -7.87
N GLU A 231 -7.15 -12.87 -8.96
CA GLU A 231 -8.49 -12.31 -9.10
C GLU A 231 -9.57 -13.14 -8.40
N LYS A 232 -9.25 -14.37 -7.97
CA LYS A 232 -10.23 -15.33 -7.44
C LYS A 232 -10.30 -15.38 -5.92
N PHE A 233 -9.33 -14.81 -5.23
CA PHE A 233 -9.33 -14.77 -3.77
C PHE A 233 -8.56 -13.59 -3.18
N TYR A 234 -8.88 -13.26 -1.94
CA TYR A 234 -8.15 -12.27 -1.16
C TYR A 234 -7.68 -12.88 0.17
N THR A 235 -6.58 -12.36 0.73
CA THR A 235 -6.08 -12.75 2.04
C THR A 235 -6.46 -11.68 3.06
N ILE A 236 -7.00 -12.11 4.20
CA ILE A 236 -7.43 -11.24 5.28
C ILE A 236 -6.76 -11.73 6.57
N SER A 237 -6.02 -10.86 7.25
CA SER A 237 -5.38 -11.18 8.51
C SER A 237 -6.44 -11.24 9.60
N LYS A 238 -6.40 -12.29 10.43
CA LYS A 238 -7.20 -12.36 11.66
C LYS A 238 -6.85 -11.25 12.65
N ARG A 239 -5.68 -10.63 12.52
CA ARG A 239 -5.29 -9.44 13.30
C ARG A 239 -6.11 -8.20 12.93
N ARG A 240 -6.78 -8.17 11.77
CA ARG A 240 -7.80 -7.14 11.48
C ARG A 240 -9.03 -7.25 12.37
N PHE A 241 -9.24 -8.43 12.97
CA PHE A 241 -10.34 -8.70 13.89
C PHE A 241 -9.89 -8.67 15.35
N ALA A 242 -8.66 -9.09 15.63
CA ALA A 242 -8.11 -9.07 16.98
C ALA A 242 -7.52 -7.68 17.30
N PHE A 243 -7.86 -7.13 18.46
CA PHE A 243 -7.47 -5.80 18.93
C PHE A 243 -8.21 -4.64 18.23
N ASP A 244 -8.63 -3.67 19.05
CA ASP A 244 -9.62 -2.65 18.76
C ASP A 244 -9.24 -1.68 17.61
N PRO A 245 -10.16 -1.28 16.71
CA PRO A 245 -11.57 -1.65 16.64
C PRO A 245 -11.75 -2.97 15.92
N GLN A 246 -11.92 -4.02 16.74
CA GLN A 246 -11.90 -5.45 16.44
C GLN A 246 -12.81 -5.88 15.28
N ILE A 247 -13.74 -5.04 14.84
CA ILE A 247 -14.63 -5.35 13.73
C ILE A 247 -14.48 -4.39 12.55
N SER A 248 -13.92 -3.19 12.78
CA SER A 248 -13.70 -2.20 11.73
C SER A 248 -12.63 -2.65 10.74
N GLY A 249 -11.51 -3.18 11.24
CA GLY A 249 -10.45 -3.74 10.39
C GLY A 249 -10.97 -4.93 9.60
N PHE A 250 -11.75 -5.81 10.22
CA PHE A 250 -12.39 -6.93 9.52
C PHE A 250 -13.37 -6.45 8.45
N ALA A 251 -14.22 -5.46 8.75
CA ALA A 251 -15.12 -4.84 7.78
C ALA A 251 -14.36 -4.25 6.59
N GLU A 252 -13.20 -3.64 6.81
CA GLU A 252 -12.30 -3.17 5.75
C GLU A 252 -11.73 -4.33 4.91
N GLY A 253 -11.31 -5.42 5.57
CA GLY A 253 -10.88 -6.64 4.88
C GLY A 253 -11.98 -7.22 3.97
N ILE A 254 -13.23 -7.26 4.45
CA ILE A 254 -14.38 -7.66 3.65
C ILE A 254 -14.61 -6.68 2.50
N LYS A 255 -14.53 -5.37 2.73
CA LYS A 255 -14.64 -4.36 1.67
C LYS A 255 -13.59 -4.60 0.57
N ASN A 256 -12.34 -4.83 0.93
CA ASN A 256 -11.25 -5.11 -0.02
C ASN A 256 -11.48 -6.41 -0.82
N LEU A 257 -11.96 -7.46 -0.16
CA LEU A 257 -12.34 -8.71 -0.83
C LEU A 257 -13.48 -8.49 -1.83
N LEU A 258 -14.47 -7.65 -1.52
CA LEU A 258 -15.58 -7.33 -2.44
C LEU A 258 -15.16 -6.39 -3.59
N LEU A 259 -14.15 -5.55 -3.38
CA LEU A 259 -13.58 -4.70 -4.42
C LEU A 259 -12.79 -5.50 -5.47
N LEU A 260 -12.17 -6.60 -5.04
CA LEU A 260 -11.26 -7.42 -5.86
C LEU A 260 -11.74 -7.66 -7.30
N PRO A 261 -12.92 -8.25 -7.57
CA PRO A 261 -13.33 -8.57 -8.93
C PRO A 261 -13.41 -7.34 -9.83
N TYR A 262 -13.91 -6.22 -9.30
CA TYR A 262 -14.06 -4.97 -10.07
C TYR A 262 -12.72 -4.27 -10.30
N VAL A 263 -11.81 -4.33 -9.34
CA VAL A 263 -10.45 -3.79 -9.48
C VAL A 263 -9.66 -4.60 -10.51
N GLU A 264 -9.72 -5.93 -10.45
CA GLU A 264 -9.03 -6.80 -11.42
C GLU A 264 -9.63 -6.71 -12.83
N GLN A 265 -10.95 -6.56 -12.94
CA GLN A 265 -11.60 -6.26 -14.20
C GLN A 265 -11.10 -4.91 -14.77
N LEU A 266 -11.08 -3.85 -13.97
CA LEU A 266 -10.61 -2.54 -14.40
C LEU A 266 -9.13 -2.56 -14.81
N LYS A 267 -8.28 -3.30 -14.10
CA LYS A 267 -6.87 -3.52 -14.47
C LYS A 267 -6.76 -4.23 -15.82
N THR A 268 -7.54 -5.28 -16.04
CA THR A 268 -7.54 -6.06 -17.28
C THR A 268 -7.99 -5.23 -18.49
N GLU A 269 -9.08 -4.48 -18.33
CA GLU A 269 -9.59 -3.54 -19.33
C GLU A 269 -8.56 -2.45 -19.64
N SER A 270 -7.93 -1.88 -18.60
CA SER A 270 -6.85 -0.90 -18.73
C SER A 270 -5.66 -1.46 -19.50
N LEU A 271 -5.18 -2.65 -19.16
CA LEU A 271 -4.04 -3.27 -19.84
C LEU A 271 -4.33 -3.54 -21.32
N THR A 272 -5.55 -3.95 -21.63
CA THR A 272 -6.00 -4.18 -23.02
C THR A 272 -5.95 -2.88 -23.83
N VAL A 273 -6.54 -1.79 -23.29
CA VAL A 273 -6.53 -0.47 -23.93
C VAL A 273 -5.10 0.04 -24.11
N LEU A 274 -4.27 -0.03 -23.07
CA LEU A 274 -2.89 0.46 -23.11
C LEU A 274 -2.04 -0.32 -24.12
N THR A 275 -2.16 -1.65 -24.15
CA THR A 275 -1.39 -2.50 -25.06
C THR A 275 -1.72 -2.21 -26.52
N GLU A 276 -3.01 -2.16 -26.86
CA GLU A 276 -3.45 -1.93 -28.23
C GLU A 276 -3.20 -0.48 -28.68
N SER A 277 -3.38 0.50 -27.79
CA SER A 277 -3.05 1.91 -28.07
C SER A 277 -1.55 2.10 -28.32
N ASN A 278 -0.71 1.45 -27.51
CA ASN A 278 0.74 1.49 -27.68
C ASN A 278 1.17 0.83 -29.00
N ARG A 279 0.52 -0.26 -29.40
CA ARG A 279 0.74 -0.91 -30.70
C ARG A 279 0.39 0.04 -31.86
N LYS A 280 -0.77 0.68 -31.82
CA LYS A 280 -1.21 1.66 -32.84
C LYS A 280 -0.30 2.90 -32.90
N ALA A 281 0.13 3.42 -31.75
CA ALA A 281 1.09 4.52 -31.68
C ALA A 281 2.44 4.13 -32.33
N GLY A 282 2.92 2.92 -32.06
CA GLY A 282 4.11 2.35 -32.70
C GLY A 282 3.96 2.24 -34.23
N ASP A 283 2.81 1.75 -34.72
CA ASP A 283 2.52 1.68 -36.16
C ASP A 283 2.51 3.07 -36.82
N ARG A 284 2.03 4.10 -36.12
CA ARG A 284 2.06 5.49 -36.60
C ARG A 284 3.48 5.99 -36.74
N ILE A 285 4.35 5.74 -35.77
CA ILE A 285 5.78 6.06 -35.86
C ILE A 285 6.40 5.31 -37.06
N LYS A 286 6.13 4.01 -37.20
CA LYS A 286 6.65 3.16 -38.29
C LYS A 286 6.26 3.67 -39.67
N ARG A 287 5.08 4.25 -39.83
CA ARG A 287 4.58 4.81 -41.09
C ARG A 287 5.11 6.22 -41.40
N MET A 288 5.78 6.88 -40.45
CA MET A 288 6.33 8.22 -40.71
C MET A 288 7.37 8.19 -41.82
N THR A 289 7.26 9.11 -42.78
CA THR A 289 8.27 9.22 -43.83
C THR A 289 9.62 9.64 -43.26
N PRO A 290 10.75 9.25 -43.87
CA PRO A 290 12.07 9.69 -43.43
C PRO A 290 12.20 11.22 -43.35
N LYS A 291 11.56 11.96 -44.26
CA LYS A 291 11.54 13.43 -44.25
C LYS A 291 10.86 13.99 -43.00
N THR A 292 9.67 13.47 -42.67
CA THR A 292 8.91 13.89 -41.50
C THR A 292 9.64 13.54 -40.20
N PHE A 293 10.12 12.30 -40.10
CA PHE A 293 10.85 11.84 -38.92
C PHE A 293 12.12 12.67 -38.68
N ASN A 294 12.93 12.89 -39.72
CA ASN A 294 14.12 13.74 -39.64
C ASN A 294 13.79 15.19 -39.25
N GLN A 295 12.69 15.76 -39.76
CA GLN A 295 12.29 17.12 -39.41
C GLN A 295 11.89 17.26 -37.93
N ILE A 296 11.09 16.32 -37.42
CA ILE A 296 10.55 16.36 -36.04
C ILE A 296 11.63 15.98 -35.03
N VAL A 297 12.27 14.82 -35.21
CA VAL A 297 13.15 14.23 -34.21
C VAL A 297 14.55 14.81 -34.27
N GLN A 298 15.15 14.91 -35.45
CA GLN A 298 16.57 15.32 -35.56
C GLN A 298 16.71 16.84 -35.60
N LYS A 299 16.10 17.49 -36.60
CA LYS A 299 16.32 18.92 -36.86
C LYS A 299 15.77 19.83 -35.76
N SER A 300 14.61 19.51 -35.19
CA SER A 300 14.03 20.31 -34.10
C SER A 300 14.85 20.18 -32.82
N SER A 301 15.20 18.96 -32.43
CA SER A 301 15.99 18.69 -31.21
C SER A 301 17.36 19.34 -31.29
N LEU A 302 18.07 19.18 -32.41
CA LEU A 302 19.36 19.83 -32.61
C LEU A 302 19.25 21.36 -32.52
N LYS A 303 18.23 21.97 -33.14
CA LYS A 303 18.00 23.42 -33.07
C LYS A 303 17.78 23.88 -31.62
N GLU A 304 17.07 23.08 -30.84
CA GLU A 304 16.74 23.36 -29.43
C GLU A 304 17.82 22.92 -28.44
N GLY A 305 18.85 22.19 -28.90
CA GLY A 305 19.91 21.60 -28.06
C GLY A 305 19.41 20.50 -27.11
N VAL A 306 18.24 19.92 -27.41
CA VAL A 306 17.63 18.82 -26.66
C VAL A 306 18.05 17.48 -27.30
N TRP A 307 18.16 16.44 -26.48
CA TRP A 307 18.47 15.10 -26.98
C TRP A 307 17.32 14.54 -27.82
N GLU A 308 17.63 13.98 -28.98
CA GLU A 308 16.65 13.49 -29.96
C GLU A 308 15.72 12.42 -29.39
N ILE A 309 16.22 11.57 -28.49
CA ILE A 309 15.43 10.53 -27.83
C ILE A 309 14.33 11.13 -26.93
N THR A 310 14.60 12.27 -26.27
CA THR A 310 13.57 12.99 -25.50
C THR A 310 12.42 13.44 -26.40
N THR A 311 12.74 13.95 -27.60
CA THR A 311 11.73 14.33 -28.59
C THR A 311 10.96 13.11 -29.11
N LEU A 312 11.65 11.98 -29.32
CA LEU A 312 11.00 10.71 -29.70
C LEU A 312 10.02 10.22 -28.63
N PHE A 313 10.39 10.25 -27.35
CA PHE A 313 9.49 9.87 -26.25
C PHE A 313 8.31 10.82 -26.11
N ARG A 314 8.52 12.13 -26.29
CA ARG A 314 7.42 13.11 -26.32
C ARG A 314 6.46 12.86 -27.48
N LEU A 315 6.99 12.55 -28.66
CA LEU A 315 6.19 12.18 -29.82
C LEU A 315 5.39 10.91 -29.56
N TYR A 316 6.03 9.87 -29.05
CA TYR A 316 5.36 8.63 -28.66
C TYR A 316 4.26 8.88 -27.61
N GLY A 317 4.53 9.67 -26.58
CA GLY A 317 3.55 10.02 -25.55
C GLY A 317 2.33 10.76 -26.11
N LEU A 318 2.53 11.68 -27.07
CA LEU A 318 1.44 12.34 -27.78
C LEU A 318 0.58 11.33 -28.54
N LEU A 319 1.21 10.44 -29.32
CA LEU A 319 0.51 9.44 -30.13
C LEU A 319 -0.21 8.43 -29.26
N SER A 320 0.43 7.91 -28.21
CA SER A 320 -0.16 6.98 -27.24
C SER A 320 -1.37 7.62 -26.55
N LYS A 321 -1.27 8.88 -26.10
CA LYS A 321 -2.40 9.60 -25.50
C LYS A 321 -3.60 9.73 -26.45
N GLU A 322 -3.34 10.05 -27.72
CA GLU A 322 -4.40 10.13 -28.74
C GLU A 322 -5.06 8.77 -28.98
N GLU A 323 -4.27 7.70 -29.14
CA GLU A 323 -4.81 6.34 -29.33
C GLU A 323 -5.58 5.82 -28.11
N ASN A 324 -5.12 6.13 -26.89
CA ASN A 324 -5.84 5.81 -25.66
C ASN A 324 -7.24 6.44 -25.67
N TYR A 325 -7.36 7.73 -26.04
CA TYR A 325 -8.65 8.38 -26.15
C TYR A 325 -9.51 7.82 -27.29
N ASN A 326 -8.91 7.44 -28.42
CA ASN A 326 -9.64 6.81 -29.52
C ASN A 326 -10.21 5.43 -29.11
N MET A 327 -9.48 4.66 -28.30
CA MET A 327 -9.99 3.39 -27.77
C MET A 327 -11.12 3.60 -26.77
N ILE A 328 -10.96 4.54 -25.83
CA ILE A 328 -12.01 4.90 -24.86
C ILE A 328 -13.18 5.65 -25.54
N ALA A 329 -13.02 6.10 -26.79
CA ALA A 329 -14.11 6.67 -27.58
C ALA A 329 -15.13 5.61 -28.01
N GLU A 330 -14.74 4.34 -28.06
CA GLU A 330 -15.64 3.24 -28.39
C GLU A 330 -16.66 3.04 -27.24
N PRO A 331 -17.98 3.07 -27.54
CA PRO A 331 -19.02 3.02 -26.51
C PRO A 331 -18.97 1.79 -25.59
N THR A 332 -18.72 0.59 -26.11
CA THR A 332 -18.71 -0.63 -25.30
C THR A 332 -17.52 -0.67 -24.33
N VAL A 333 -16.32 -0.30 -24.78
CA VAL A 333 -15.13 -0.16 -23.94
C VAL A 333 -15.39 0.87 -22.85
N ARG A 334 -15.90 2.05 -23.21
CA ARG A 334 -16.18 3.10 -22.22
C ARG A 334 -17.23 2.66 -21.19
N GLN A 335 -18.26 1.95 -21.64
CA GLN A 335 -19.30 1.43 -20.77
C GLN A 335 -18.72 0.47 -19.73
N ASN A 336 -17.88 -0.49 -20.15
CA ASN A 336 -17.24 -1.44 -19.24
C ASN A 336 -16.39 -0.76 -18.16
N PHE A 337 -15.57 0.22 -18.54
CA PHE A 337 -14.80 1.04 -17.58
C PHE A 337 -15.72 1.76 -16.59
N ASN A 338 -16.77 2.39 -17.10
CA ASN A 338 -17.71 3.15 -16.26
C ASN A 338 -18.46 2.24 -15.28
N GLU A 339 -18.83 1.03 -15.70
CA GLU A 339 -19.48 0.04 -14.84
C GLU A 339 -18.55 -0.41 -13.71
N SER A 340 -17.30 -0.78 -14.02
CA SER A 340 -16.29 -1.15 -13.02
C SER A 340 -16.00 0.01 -12.05
N ILE A 341 -15.80 1.23 -12.57
CA ILE A 341 -15.55 2.43 -11.75
C ILE A 341 -16.75 2.74 -10.84
N LYS A 342 -17.98 2.61 -11.37
CA LYS A 342 -19.20 2.83 -10.60
C LYS A 342 -19.28 1.85 -9.44
N LYS A 343 -19.05 0.56 -9.70
CA LYS A 343 -19.06 -0.49 -8.67
C LYS A 343 -18.00 -0.29 -7.60
N ILE A 344 -16.77 0.00 -8.00
CA ILE A 344 -15.68 0.33 -7.06
C ILE A 344 -16.08 1.49 -6.15
N ARG A 345 -16.61 2.59 -6.72
CA ARG A 345 -17.04 3.75 -5.92
C ARG A 345 -18.19 3.42 -4.98
N GLU A 346 -19.19 2.66 -5.42
CA GLU A 346 -20.33 2.27 -4.59
C GLU A 346 -19.90 1.46 -3.35
N ILE A 347 -18.88 0.61 -3.50
CA ILE A 347 -18.32 -0.18 -2.40
C ILE A 347 -17.41 0.67 -1.52
N ASP A 348 -16.49 1.44 -2.12
CA ASP A 348 -15.47 2.24 -1.42
C ASP A 348 -16.06 3.40 -0.59
N LEU A 349 -17.20 3.97 -1.02
CA LEU A 349 -17.91 5.02 -0.27
C LEU A 349 -18.44 4.55 1.09
N LYS A 350 -18.50 3.24 1.35
CA LYS A 350 -19.01 2.69 2.61
C LYS A 350 -17.90 2.73 3.66
N ASP A 351 -18.02 3.70 4.56
CA ASP A 351 -17.10 3.91 5.66
C ASP A 351 -17.22 2.80 6.71
N THR A 352 -16.13 2.05 6.89
CA THR A 352 -16.00 0.95 7.85
C THR A 352 -15.60 1.44 9.25
N GLY A 353 -15.23 2.72 9.38
CA GLY A 353 -14.64 3.28 10.60
C GLY A 353 -13.17 2.88 10.80
N TYR A 354 -12.57 2.15 9.86
CA TYR A 354 -11.18 1.73 9.95
C TYR A 354 -10.24 2.82 9.44
N ASN A 355 -9.29 3.23 10.28
CA ASN A 355 -8.20 4.11 9.88
C ASN A 355 -6.91 3.29 9.87
N SER A 356 -6.52 2.80 8.68
CA SER A 356 -5.31 2.00 8.55
C SER A 356 -4.08 2.84 8.94
N THR A 357 -3.28 2.31 9.87
CA THR A 357 -1.94 2.81 10.18
C THR A 357 -0.86 2.17 9.32
N VAL A 358 -1.25 1.21 8.47
CA VAL A 358 -0.34 0.41 7.65
C VAL A 358 0.19 1.23 6.49
N ARG A 359 1.52 1.23 6.36
CA ARG A 359 2.21 1.99 5.33
C ARG A 359 2.13 1.24 3.99
N ASN A 360 1.39 1.80 3.02
CA ASN A 360 1.35 1.25 1.67
C ASN A 360 2.62 1.61 0.88
N GLN A 361 3.59 0.69 0.84
CA GLN A 361 4.88 0.92 0.19
C GLN A 361 4.75 1.10 -1.34
N GLN A 362 3.85 0.37 -2.00
CA GLN A 362 3.61 0.53 -3.44
C GLN A 362 3.13 1.94 -3.80
N LEU A 363 2.18 2.49 -3.01
CA LEU A 363 1.71 3.87 -3.17
C LEU A 363 2.86 4.87 -3.00
N ILE A 364 3.72 4.64 -2.02
CA ILE A 364 4.87 5.49 -1.74
C ILE A 364 5.87 5.47 -2.90
N ASP A 365 6.20 4.30 -3.41
CA ASP A 365 7.14 4.14 -4.53
C ASP A 365 6.59 4.75 -5.83
N LEU A 366 5.29 4.57 -6.10
CA LEU A 366 4.61 5.20 -7.24
C LEU A 366 4.60 6.71 -7.12
N ARG A 367 4.28 7.25 -5.94
CA ARG A 367 4.27 8.70 -5.69
C ARG A 367 5.67 9.29 -5.79
N ASN A 368 6.69 8.60 -5.30
CA ASN A 368 8.09 9.00 -5.49
C ASN A 368 8.47 9.03 -6.97
N SER A 369 8.04 8.04 -7.75
CA SER A 369 8.30 7.97 -9.20
C SER A 369 7.56 9.05 -10.00
N GLU A 370 6.41 9.53 -9.51
CA GLU A 370 5.69 10.67 -10.08
C GLU A 370 6.41 12.01 -9.81
N LEU A 371 6.99 12.15 -8.62
CA LEU A 371 7.62 13.39 -8.17
C LEU A 371 9.08 13.52 -8.63
N TYR A 372 9.81 12.42 -8.64
CA TYR A 372 11.26 12.40 -8.83
C TYR A 372 11.71 11.30 -9.77
N LEU A 373 12.69 11.62 -10.62
CA LEU A 373 13.46 10.62 -11.34
C LEU A 373 14.67 10.21 -10.50
N SER A 374 14.95 8.90 -10.44
CA SER A 374 16.11 8.39 -9.70
C SER A 374 17.42 8.98 -10.21
N GLY A 375 18.30 9.41 -9.29
CA GLY A 375 19.65 9.88 -9.62
C GLY A 375 20.47 8.85 -10.41
N ASN A 376 20.23 7.55 -10.20
CA ASN A 376 20.87 6.49 -10.99
C ASN A 376 20.48 6.56 -12.48
N ILE A 377 19.24 6.93 -12.80
CA ILE A 377 18.78 7.13 -14.18
C ILE A 377 19.35 8.43 -14.75
N ILE A 378 19.21 9.54 -14.00
CA ILE A 378 19.69 10.87 -14.40
C ILE A 378 21.19 10.83 -14.76
N ASN A 379 22.01 10.27 -13.87
CA ASN A 379 23.46 10.30 -14.01
C ASN A 379 23.97 9.35 -15.11
N LYS A 380 23.41 8.14 -15.23
CA LYS A 380 23.81 7.18 -16.28
C LYS A 380 23.42 7.62 -17.69
N LEU A 381 22.32 8.35 -17.81
CA LEU A 381 21.88 8.94 -19.08
C LEU A 381 22.50 10.31 -19.34
N HIS A 382 23.34 10.82 -18.44
CA HIS A 382 23.94 12.15 -18.54
C HIS A 382 22.89 13.23 -18.83
N LEU A 383 21.75 13.17 -18.13
CA LEU A 383 20.66 14.11 -18.37
C LEU A 383 21.09 15.53 -17.98
N PRO A 384 20.63 16.55 -18.74
CA PRO A 384 20.83 17.95 -18.39
C PRO A 384 20.35 18.26 -16.96
N LEU A 385 20.96 19.27 -16.35
CA LEU A 385 20.40 19.87 -15.14
C LEU A 385 18.97 20.36 -15.37
N THR A 386 18.10 20.13 -14.38
CA THR A 386 16.72 20.60 -14.36
C THR A 386 16.40 21.39 -13.10
N ASN A 387 15.41 22.29 -13.20
CA ASN A 387 14.90 22.98 -12.01
C ASN A 387 14.23 21.96 -11.09
N GLY A 388 14.65 21.92 -9.83
CA GLY A 388 14.21 20.92 -8.86
C GLY A 388 15.22 19.80 -8.59
N ASP A 389 16.35 19.74 -9.31
CA ASP A 389 17.41 18.76 -9.03
C ASP A 389 17.92 18.90 -7.58
N ILE A 390 18.11 17.76 -6.90
CA ILE A 390 18.57 17.71 -5.52
C ILE A 390 20.05 17.32 -5.49
N PHE A 391 20.86 18.17 -4.85
CA PHE A 391 22.29 17.97 -4.68
C PHE A 391 22.64 17.73 -3.22
N LYS A 392 23.56 16.80 -2.99
CA LYS A 392 24.16 16.58 -1.68
C LYS A 392 25.53 17.27 -1.62
N ILE A 393 25.68 18.24 -0.72
CA ILE A 393 26.94 18.93 -0.45
C ILE A 393 27.34 18.64 0.99
N LYS A 394 28.38 17.82 1.17
CA LYS A 394 28.71 17.18 2.46
C LYS A 394 27.50 16.38 2.95
N ASP A 395 27.00 16.65 4.15
CA ASP A 395 25.86 15.94 4.74
C ASP A 395 24.54 16.71 4.64
N LYS A 396 24.45 17.68 3.71
CA LYS A 396 23.26 18.53 3.53
C LYS A 396 22.76 18.47 2.10
N GLU A 397 21.44 18.41 1.98
CA GLU A 397 20.74 18.41 0.70
C GLU A 397 20.30 19.83 0.33
N TYR A 398 20.32 20.09 -0.97
CA TYR A 398 19.96 21.37 -1.56
C TYR A 398 19.15 21.12 -2.83
N ILE A 399 18.04 21.84 -3.01
CA ILE A 399 17.28 21.83 -4.25
C ILE A 399 17.72 23.01 -5.12
N LEU A 400 17.94 22.75 -6.42
CA LEU A 400 18.27 23.77 -7.41
C LEU A 400 17.01 24.50 -7.85
N LEU A 401 16.97 25.81 -7.59
CA LEU A 401 15.99 26.73 -8.14
C LEU A 401 16.63 27.62 -9.20
N VAL A 402 16.08 27.55 -10.40
CA VAL A 402 16.55 28.31 -11.56
C VAL A 402 15.43 28.39 -12.59
N GLN A 403 15.35 29.50 -13.32
CA GLN A 403 14.38 29.61 -14.40
C GLN A 403 14.73 28.60 -15.51
N PRO A 404 13.78 27.78 -16.00
CA PRO A 404 14.06 26.75 -17.01
C PRO A 404 14.73 27.28 -18.29
N CYS A 405 14.40 28.51 -18.70
CA CYS A 405 15.04 29.17 -19.85
C CYS A 405 16.55 29.36 -19.68
N ASN A 406 17.04 29.48 -18.44
CA ASN A 406 18.46 29.67 -18.14
C ASN A 406 19.23 28.33 -18.15
N LEU A 407 18.53 27.20 -18.03
CA LEU A 407 19.13 25.86 -18.16
C LEU A 407 19.22 25.39 -19.60
N ALA A 408 18.44 25.99 -20.51
CA ALA A 408 18.38 25.58 -21.90
C ALA A 408 19.73 25.79 -22.62
N LEU A 409 20.27 24.69 -23.14
CA LEU A 409 21.51 24.68 -23.91
C LEU A 409 21.18 24.76 -25.42
N ARG A 410 21.94 25.52 -26.19
CA ARG A 410 21.83 25.54 -27.67
C ARG A 410 22.80 24.54 -28.31
N SER A 411 22.62 24.27 -29.61
CA SER A 411 23.48 23.37 -30.41
C SER A 411 24.98 23.70 -30.40
N ASN A 412 25.34 24.93 -30.04
CA ASN A 412 26.70 25.39 -29.91
C ASN A 412 27.33 25.10 -28.53
N GLY A 413 26.58 24.52 -27.59
CA GLY A 413 27.04 24.22 -26.22
C GLY A 413 27.04 25.42 -25.26
N LYS A 414 26.28 26.49 -25.58
CA LYS A 414 26.10 27.66 -24.71
C LYS A 414 24.65 27.82 -24.27
N ARG A 415 24.43 28.45 -23.12
CA ARG A 415 23.12 28.88 -22.62
C ARG A 415 22.63 30.11 -23.37
N ASP A 416 21.32 30.32 -23.37
CA ASP A 416 20.72 31.57 -23.84
C ASP A 416 21.05 32.72 -22.86
N TYR A 417 21.35 33.92 -23.36
CA TYR A 417 21.65 35.13 -22.58
C TYR A 417 22.87 35.10 -21.63
N ASP A 418 23.76 34.09 -21.75
CA ASP A 418 24.95 33.93 -20.89
C ASP A 418 24.63 33.94 -19.38
N TYR A 419 23.41 33.59 -18.98
CA TYR A 419 23.02 33.52 -17.58
C TYR A 419 23.49 32.19 -16.97
N ASP A 420 24.54 32.26 -16.14
CA ASP A 420 25.19 31.08 -15.57
C ASP A 420 24.99 30.96 -14.05
N THR A 421 23.87 31.43 -13.51
CA THR A 421 23.66 31.44 -12.05
C THR A 421 22.43 30.65 -11.64
N GLY A 422 22.56 29.85 -10.58
CA GLY A 422 21.45 29.12 -9.95
C GLY A 422 21.40 29.40 -8.45
N MET A 423 20.26 29.06 -7.83
CA MET A 423 20.10 29.13 -6.38
C MET A 423 19.98 27.73 -5.81
N LEU A 424 20.84 27.37 -4.87
CA LEU A 424 20.72 26.15 -4.07
C LEU A 424 20.00 26.49 -2.77
N ILE A 425 18.80 25.94 -2.59
CA ILE A 425 18.01 26.13 -1.39
C ILE A 425 18.20 24.91 -0.48
N PRO A 426 18.66 25.07 0.78
CA PRO A 426 18.86 23.94 1.66
C PRO A 426 17.53 23.26 2.01
N LEU A 427 17.55 21.93 1.99
CA LEU A 427 16.43 21.10 2.40
C LEU A 427 16.60 20.67 3.86
N LYS A 428 15.51 20.71 4.65
CA LYS A 428 15.53 20.37 6.08
C LYS A 428 14.18 19.82 6.53
N TYR A 429 14.21 19.00 7.56
CA TYR A 429 13.02 18.66 8.32
C TYR A 429 12.70 19.75 9.35
N ILE A 430 11.43 20.15 9.42
CA ILE A 430 10.90 21.06 10.44
C ILE A 430 9.60 20.48 11.04
N PRO A 431 9.30 20.75 12.33
CA PRO A 431 8.00 20.45 12.91
C PRO A 431 6.87 21.15 12.14
N LYS A 432 5.69 20.51 12.04
CA LYS A 432 4.52 21.05 11.30
C LYS A 432 4.14 22.47 11.72
N GLU A 433 4.23 22.76 13.02
CA GLU A 433 3.94 24.07 13.63
C GLU A 433 4.90 25.19 13.21
N LYS A 434 6.06 24.87 12.64
CA LYS A 434 7.10 25.85 12.27
C LYS A 434 7.08 26.23 10.79
N LEU A 435 6.16 25.68 10.01
CA LEU A 435 5.99 26.08 8.61
C LEU A 435 5.59 27.56 8.54
N ASN A 436 6.32 28.34 7.74
CA ASN A 436 6.09 29.77 7.61
C ASN A 436 6.41 30.24 6.18
N ILE A 437 6.18 31.53 5.90
CA ILE A 437 6.37 32.14 4.58
C ILE A 437 7.80 32.03 3.99
N THR A 438 8.80 31.66 4.79
CA THR A 438 10.20 31.52 4.36
C THR A 438 10.60 30.07 4.07
N SER A 439 9.63 29.15 4.07
CA SER A 439 9.83 27.74 3.78
C SER A 439 8.68 27.21 2.93
N GLU A 440 8.99 26.43 1.90
CA GLU A 440 7.98 25.72 1.11
C GLU A 440 8.11 24.21 1.33
N GLU A 441 6.98 23.52 1.48
CA GLU A 441 6.98 22.07 1.59
C GLU A 441 7.46 21.42 0.29
N ILE A 442 8.44 20.54 0.41
CA ILE A 442 8.86 19.65 -0.64
C ILE A 442 8.02 18.39 -0.52
N LYS A 443 7.23 18.13 -1.57
CA LYS A 443 6.38 16.94 -1.62
C LYS A 443 7.27 15.70 -1.55
N ILE A 444 7.07 14.91 -0.51
CA ILE A 444 7.63 13.57 -0.36
C ILE A 444 6.47 12.58 -0.32
N ALA A 445 6.71 11.34 -0.72
CA ALA A 445 5.67 10.32 -0.69
C ALA A 445 5.28 9.87 0.73
N GLU A 446 6.13 10.17 1.73
CA GLU A 446 5.92 9.74 3.11
C GLU A 446 5.13 10.76 3.92
N ASN A 447 4.15 10.28 4.69
CA ASN A 447 3.45 11.10 5.67
C ASN A 447 4.26 11.08 6.98
N LEU A 448 5.06 12.12 7.18
CA LEU A 448 5.88 12.27 8.37
C LEU A 448 5.25 13.27 9.35
N ASP A 449 5.60 13.15 10.64
CA ASP A 449 5.27 14.14 11.67
C ASP A 449 6.03 15.47 11.51
N GLN A 450 6.93 15.52 10.53
CA GLN A 450 7.73 16.67 10.16
C GLN A 450 7.55 16.98 8.67
N PHE A 451 7.58 18.26 8.32
CA PHE A 451 7.65 18.66 6.92
C PHE A 451 9.10 18.65 6.45
N TYR A 452 9.33 18.07 5.28
CA TYR A 452 10.57 18.26 4.54
C TYR A 452 10.41 19.52 3.68
N VAL A 453 11.23 20.54 3.92
CA VAL A 453 11.02 21.88 3.35
C VAL A 453 12.25 22.44 2.65
N ALA A 454 12.01 23.26 1.63
CA ALA A 454 13.00 24.17 1.07
C ALA A 454 13.08 25.44 1.93
N TYR A 455 14.21 25.64 2.61
CA TYR A 455 14.42 26.76 3.52
C TYR A 455 15.11 27.94 2.81
N PHE A 456 14.31 28.88 2.30
CA PHE A 456 14.78 30.00 1.47
C PHE A 456 15.83 30.91 2.13
N PRO A 457 15.78 31.25 3.43
CA PRO A 457 16.78 32.13 4.04
C PRO A 457 18.21 31.57 3.98
N GLY A 458 18.36 30.26 3.82
CA GLY A 458 19.66 29.60 3.70
C GLY A 458 20.18 29.46 2.28
N TYR A 459 19.58 30.14 1.29
CA TYR A 459 19.95 29.99 -0.11
C TYR A 459 21.42 30.32 -0.38
N LYS A 460 21.98 29.65 -1.39
CA LYS A 460 23.31 29.93 -1.91
C LYS A 460 23.24 30.18 -3.40
N ILE A 461 23.93 31.22 -3.85
CA ILE A 461 24.14 31.48 -5.27
C ILE A 461 25.31 30.62 -5.74
N ILE A 462 25.14 29.90 -6.84
CA ILE A 462 26.19 29.07 -7.44
C ILE A 462 26.23 29.28 -8.95
N SER A 463 27.43 29.16 -9.53
CA SER A 463 27.58 29.12 -10.98
C SER A 463 27.12 27.76 -11.50
N LEU A 464 26.31 27.81 -12.55
CA LEU A 464 25.78 26.61 -13.19
C LEU A 464 26.89 25.87 -13.97
N ASP A 465 27.98 26.53 -14.39
CA ASP A 465 29.19 25.86 -14.92
C ASP A 465 29.69 24.76 -13.97
N PHE A 466 29.66 24.98 -12.65
CA PHE A 466 30.07 23.97 -11.69
C PHE A 466 29.08 22.82 -11.58
N LEU A 467 27.78 23.13 -11.49
CA LEU A 467 26.76 22.09 -11.38
C LEU A 467 26.70 21.24 -12.65
N ASP A 468 26.93 21.82 -13.83
CA ASP A 468 26.97 21.14 -15.12
C ASP A 468 28.00 20.00 -15.15
N LEU A 469 29.02 20.05 -14.29
CA LEU A 469 30.00 18.97 -14.19
C LEU A 469 29.39 17.65 -13.72
N SER A 470 28.24 17.67 -13.03
CA SER A 470 27.52 16.44 -12.66
C SER A 470 27.07 15.66 -13.90
N VAL A 471 26.73 16.36 -14.99
CA VAL A 471 26.27 15.77 -16.25
C VAL A 471 27.33 14.88 -16.87
N PHE A 472 28.62 15.16 -16.65
CA PHE A 472 29.71 14.40 -17.28
C PHE A 472 30.17 13.18 -16.46
N ASN A 473 29.53 12.90 -15.33
CA ASN A 473 29.94 11.84 -14.41
C ASN A 473 28.80 10.84 -14.16
N ASN A 474 29.08 9.55 -14.32
CA ASN A 474 28.08 8.47 -14.14
C ASN A 474 27.51 8.37 -12.72
N ASN A 475 28.21 8.93 -11.72
CA ASN A 475 27.78 8.97 -10.33
C ASN A 475 27.16 10.31 -9.94
N GLY A 476 27.06 11.28 -10.86
CA GLY A 476 26.54 12.63 -10.60
C GLY A 476 27.48 13.53 -9.80
N ASN A 477 28.73 13.10 -9.58
CA ASN A 477 29.72 13.88 -8.85
C ASN A 477 30.21 15.08 -9.67
N VAL A 478 30.16 16.26 -9.07
CA VAL A 478 30.73 17.49 -9.62
C VAL A 478 32.26 17.43 -9.54
N SER A 479 32.91 17.12 -10.67
CA SER A 479 34.37 17.04 -10.76
C SER A 479 34.83 17.27 -12.20
N ILE A 480 36.07 17.74 -12.37
CA ILE A 480 36.70 17.93 -13.68
C ILE A 480 38.14 17.41 -13.66
N ASP A 481 38.52 16.67 -14.70
CA ASP A 481 39.90 16.24 -14.93
C ASP A 481 40.59 17.19 -15.91
N PHE A 482 41.47 18.05 -15.40
CA PHE A 482 42.20 19.03 -16.21
C PHE A 482 43.23 18.41 -17.18
N ARG A 483 43.42 17.09 -17.18
CA ARG A 483 44.23 16.39 -18.21
C ARG A 483 43.44 16.11 -19.48
N VAL A 484 42.11 16.24 -19.42
CA VAL A 484 41.19 15.92 -20.52
C VAL A 484 40.55 17.22 -21.03
N PRO A 485 41.15 17.93 -21.99
CA PRO A 485 40.62 19.21 -22.48
C PRO A 485 39.33 19.07 -23.29
N ASN A 486 39.09 17.90 -23.88
CA ASN A 486 37.89 17.60 -24.64
C ASN A 486 37.35 16.23 -24.22
N LEU A 487 36.06 16.17 -23.94
CA LEU A 487 35.39 14.93 -23.56
C LEU A 487 34.92 14.20 -24.82
N SER A 488 35.46 13.02 -25.08
CA SER A 488 34.96 12.10 -26.10
C SER A 488 34.20 10.97 -25.40
N ASN A 489 32.88 11.14 -25.28
CA ASN A 489 31.98 10.14 -24.73
C ASN A 489 30.71 10.13 -25.59
N GLU A 490 30.50 9.07 -26.34
CA GLU A 490 29.38 8.91 -27.27
C GLU A 490 28.02 8.83 -26.57
N LEU A 491 27.99 8.54 -25.26
CA LEU A 491 26.77 8.52 -24.46
C LEU A 491 26.30 9.93 -24.10
N ILE A 492 27.18 10.94 -24.20
CA ILE A 492 26.86 12.32 -23.84
C ILE A 492 26.38 13.05 -25.09
N HIS A 493 25.20 13.65 -24.99
CA HIS A 493 24.59 14.42 -26.07
C HIS A 493 25.54 15.52 -26.57
N PHE A 494 25.69 15.64 -27.89
CA PHE A 494 26.72 16.46 -28.54
C PHE A 494 26.85 17.93 -28.06
N PRO A 495 25.75 18.69 -27.85
CA PRO A 495 25.84 20.02 -27.26
C PRO A 495 26.54 20.05 -25.89
N TRP A 496 26.37 19.00 -25.08
CA TRP A 496 27.03 18.87 -23.78
C TRP A 496 28.53 18.58 -23.90
N GLN A 497 28.97 17.86 -24.93
CA GLN A 497 30.40 17.71 -25.22
C GLN A 497 31.07 19.06 -25.51
N LYS A 498 30.40 19.96 -26.26
CA LYS A 498 30.86 21.34 -26.46
C LYS A 498 30.84 22.14 -25.16
N ARG A 499 29.78 21.95 -24.35
CA ARG A 499 29.64 22.60 -23.05
C ARG A 499 30.82 22.30 -22.13
N TYR A 500 31.25 21.04 -22.09
CA TYR A 500 32.45 20.62 -21.36
C TYR A 500 33.67 21.45 -21.76
N GLY A 501 33.92 21.64 -23.06
CA GLY A 501 35.03 22.44 -23.55
C GLY A 501 34.99 23.90 -23.11
N TYR A 502 33.80 24.52 -23.03
CA TYR A 502 33.67 25.87 -22.48
C TYR A 502 34.01 25.91 -20.99
N ILE A 503 33.47 24.98 -20.21
CA ILE A 503 33.72 24.91 -18.76
C ILE A 503 35.21 24.65 -18.51
N TYR A 504 35.83 23.72 -19.24
CA TYR A 504 37.27 23.44 -19.14
C TYR A 504 38.11 24.71 -19.38
N ASN A 505 37.84 25.43 -20.47
CA ASN A 505 38.59 26.65 -20.80
C ASN A 505 38.38 27.77 -19.79
N SER A 506 37.18 27.86 -19.20
CA SER A 506 36.89 28.79 -18.11
C SER A 506 37.69 28.43 -16.85
N LEU A 507 37.71 27.15 -16.46
CA LEU A 507 38.28 26.69 -15.19
C LEU A 507 39.80 26.45 -15.21
N ILE A 508 40.41 26.16 -16.36
CA ILE A 508 41.85 25.86 -16.45
C ILE A 508 42.73 27.06 -16.04
N THR A 509 42.24 28.29 -16.24
CA THR A 509 42.96 29.49 -15.78
C THR A 509 43.01 29.56 -14.25
N HIS A 510 41.96 29.09 -13.56
CA HIS A 510 41.93 29.01 -12.11
C HIS A 510 42.82 27.89 -11.58
N GLU A 511 42.85 26.73 -12.24
CA GLU A 511 43.75 25.61 -11.90
C GLU A 511 45.23 26.03 -11.95
N LYS A 512 45.65 26.67 -13.04
CA LYS A 512 47.03 27.17 -13.19
C LYS A 512 47.41 28.14 -12.07
N ARG A 513 46.49 29.02 -11.67
CA ARG A 513 46.70 29.95 -10.55
C ARG A 513 46.85 29.21 -9.21
N LEU A 514 46.03 28.20 -8.96
CA LEU A 514 46.09 27.38 -7.74
C LEU A 514 47.38 26.56 -7.67
N MET A 515 47.82 25.96 -8.78
CA MET A 515 49.09 25.25 -8.87
C MET A 515 50.27 26.17 -8.57
N ASN A 516 50.25 27.39 -9.12
CA ASN A 516 51.26 28.40 -8.80
C ASN A 516 51.25 28.75 -7.30
N LEU A 517 50.09 28.93 -6.67
CA LEU A 517 50.01 29.22 -5.23
C LEU A 517 50.54 28.08 -4.36
N LYS A 518 50.30 26.82 -4.75
CA LYS A 518 50.88 25.63 -4.09
C LYS A 518 52.40 25.57 -4.24
N LEU A 519 52.92 25.87 -5.43
CA LEU A 519 54.37 25.94 -5.69
C LEU A 519 55.06 27.04 -4.86
N PHE A 520 54.33 28.10 -4.48
CA PHE A 520 54.82 29.17 -3.61
C PHE A 520 54.45 29.00 -2.12
N GLY A 521 53.94 27.84 -1.69
CA GLY A 521 53.70 27.52 -0.28
C GLY A 521 52.66 28.41 0.43
N LYS A 522 51.72 28.99 -0.30
CA LYS A 522 50.69 29.92 0.26
C LYS A 522 49.34 29.26 0.58
N LEU A 523 49.27 27.93 0.52
CA LEU A 523 48.07 27.13 0.78
C LEU A 523 48.42 25.85 1.53
#